data_AF-A0A2V8YGP1-F1
#
_entry.id   AF-A0A2V8YGP1-F1
#
_cell.length_a   1.000
_cell.length_b   1.000
_cell.length_c   1.000
_cell.angle_alpha   90.00
_cell.angle_beta   90.00
_cell.angle_gamma   90.00
#
_symmetry.space_group_name_H-M   'P 1'
#
loop_
_entity.id
_entity.type
_entity.pdbx_description
1 polymer ?
#
loop_
_entity_poly.entity_id
_entity_poly.type
_entity_poly.pdbx_seq_one_letter_code
_entity_poly.pdbx_strand_id
1 'polypeptide(L)'
;MPEHSEHVVSPKIYLSIFLALILGTGLTTWAAFRNFGPFNIVIALAIATAKATLVVLFFMHARYGERRTRLVIVCALFWLAIMLALTLSDYQTRQPRMSRLLSRAAHYAA
;
A
#
# COMPACT_ATOMS: atom_id res chain seq x y z
N MET A 1 0.40 -43.48 -22.19
CA MET A 1 0.18 -42.55 -21.07
C MET A 1 1.44 -41.70 -20.91
N PRO A 2 1.57 -40.52 -21.55
CA PRO A 2 2.70 -39.66 -21.30
C PRO A 2 2.46 -38.88 -20.00
N GLU A 3 3.30 -39.13 -19.00
CA GLU A 3 3.39 -38.28 -17.81
C GLU A 3 3.97 -36.92 -18.19
N HIS A 4 3.12 -35.88 -18.21
CA HIS A 4 3.59 -34.50 -18.32
C HIS A 4 4.15 -34.08 -16.97
N SER A 5 5.48 -33.99 -16.89
CA SER A 5 6.18 -33.31 -15.79
C SER A 5 5.67 -31.87 -15.71
N GLU A 6 4.80 -31.58 -14.74
CA GLU A 6 4.44 -30.22 -14.39
C GLU A 6 5.73 -29.45 -14.11
N HIS A 7 6.11 -28.56 -15.03
CA HIS A 7 7.18 -27.60 -14.79
C HIS A 7 6.66 -26.53 -13.83
N VAL A 8 6.51 -26.92 -12.56
CA VAL A 8 6.23 -26.00 -11.46
C VAL A 8 7.40 -25.03 -11.41
N VAL A 9 7.09 -23.76 -11.65
CA VAL A 9 8.01 -22.63 -11.78
C VAL A 9 9.13 -22.72 -10.74
N SER A 10 10.39 -22.63 -11.20
CA SER A 10 11.58 -22.93 -10.40
C SER A 10 11.53 -22.28 -9.00
N PRO A 11 11.65 -23.07 -7.90
CA PRO A 11 11.63 -22.58 -6.51
C PRO A 11 12.62 -21.43 -6.24
N LYS A 12 13.68 -21.36 -7.05
CA LYS A 12 14.71 -20.31 -7.01
C LYS A 12 14.14 -18.91 -7.23
N ILE A 13 13.09 -18.75 -8.03
CA ILE A 13 12.44 -17.45 -8.27
C ILE A 13 11.76 -16.97 -6.99
N TYR A 14 10.93 -17.83 -6.36
CA TYR A 14 10.26 -17.48 -5.10
C TYR A 14 11.25 -17.14 -3.98
N LEU A 15 12.37 -17.86 -3.91
CA LEU A 15 13.41 -17.61 -2.92
C LEU A 15 14.14 -16.28 -3.13
N SER A 16 14.42 -15.89 -4.39
CA SER A 16 15.06 -14.60 -4.67
C SER A 16 14.15 -13.43 -4.34
N ILE A 17 12.85 -13.54 -4.62
CA ILE A 17 11.84 -12.53 -4.27
C ILE A 17 11.68 -12.46 -2.75
N PHE A 18 11.69 -13.59 -2.06
CA PHE A 18 11.66 -13.62 -0.60
C PHE A 18 12.83 -12.83 0.00
N LEU A 19 14.05 -13.02 -0.52
CA LEU A 19 15.20 -12.20 -0.12
C LEU A 19 14.98 -10.71 -0.42
N ALA A 20 14.44 -10.36 -1.59
CA ALA A 20 14.13 -8.97 -1.93
C ALA A 20 13.11 -8.35 -0.95
N LEU A 21 12.11 -9.12 -0.49
CA LEU A 21 11.13 -8.66 0.50
C LEU A 21 11.73 -8.50 1.91
N ILE A 22 12.66 -9.38 2.30
CA ILE A 22 13.42 -9.25 3.55
C ILE A 22 14.24 -7.95 3.51
N LEU A 23 14.95 -7.68 2.42
CA LEU A 23 15.70 -6.44 2.23
C LEU A 23 14.78 -5.21 2.27
N GLY A 24 13.64 -5.25 1.58
CA GLY A 24 12.65 -4.16 1.63
C GLY A 24 12.09 -3.91 3.03
N THR A 25 11.93 -4.97 3.83
CA THR A 25 11.48 -4.85 5.23
C THR A 25 12.58 -4.23 6.09
N GLY A 26 13.83 -4.68 5.96
CA GLY A 26 14.98 -4.07 6.62
C GLY A 26 15.14 -2.59 6.27
N LEU A 27 14.94 -2.23 5.00
CA LEU A 27 14.99 -0.85 4.54
C LEU A 27 13.87 0.01 5.15
N THR A 28 12.67 -0.55 5.32
CA THR A 28 11.54 0.16 5.96
C THR A 28 11.82 0.39 7.44
N THR A 29 12.33 -0.61 8.14
CA THR A 29 12.74 -0.49 9.54
C THR A 29 13.86 0.54 9.70
N TRP A 30 14.87 0.51 8.83
CA TRP A 30 15.94 1.50 8.85
C TRP A 30 15.45 2.92 8.57
N ALA A 31 14.58 3.08 7.57
CA ALA A 31 13.96 4.37 7.25
C ALA A 31 13.09 4.88 8.41
N ALA A 32 12.40 4.00 9.14
CA ALA A 32 11.59 4.38 10.30
C ALA A 32 12.42 4.94 11.47
N PHE A 33 13.68 4.52 11.62
CA PHE A 33 14.59 5.07 12.63
C PHE A 33 15.24 6.40 12.21
N ARG A 34 15.11 6.81 10.94
CA ARG A 34 15.65 8.08 10.43
C ARG A 34 14.52 9.11 10.32
N ASN A 35 14.61 10.18 11.11
CA ASN A 35 13.67 11.29 11.00
C ASN A 35 14.01 12.17 9.79
N PHE A 36 13.30 11.95 8.67
CA PHE A 36 13.38 12.79 7.46
C PHE A 36 12.45 14.02 7.49
N GLY A 37 11.93 14.37 8.67
CA GLY A 37 11.00 15.48 8.84
C GLY A 37 9.71 15.28 8.01
N PRO A 38 9.23 16.30 7.26
CA PRO A 38 7.99 16.22 6.49
C PRO A 38 8.02 15.18 5.35
N PHE A 39 9.20 14.78 4.87
CA PHE A 39 9.33 13.77 3.82
C PHE A 39 9.25 12.33 4.33
N ASN A 40 9.14 12.11 5.65
CA ASN A 40 9.11 10.77 6.23
C ASN A 40 7.95 9.92 5.67
N ILE A 41 6.76 10.52 5.58
CA ILE A 41 5.58 9.84 5.01
C ILE A 41 5.79 9.49 3.55
N VAL A 42 6.35 10.41 2.75
CA VAL A 42 6.56 10.18 1.31
C VAL A 42 7.54 9.04 1.08
N ILE A 43 8.66 9.02 1.84
CA ILE A 43 9.68 7.97 1.76
C ILE A 43 9.11 6.63 2.23
N ALA A 44 8.40 6.61 3.36
CA ALA A 44 7.76 5.40 3.88
C ALA A 44 6.74 4.82 2.87
N LEU A 45 5.93 5.68 2.25
CA LEU A 45 4.92 5.27 1.27
C LEU A 45 5.56 4.76 -0.03
N ALA A 46 6.66 5.37 -0.47
CA ALA A 46 7.43 4.93 -1.64
C ALA A 46 8.04 3.52 -1.43
N ILE A 47 8.64 3.28 -0.26
CA ILE A 47 9.20 1.96 0.08
C ILE A 47 8.06 0.93 0.19
N ALA A 48 6.94 1.30 0.82
CA ALA A 48 5.77 0.42 0.96
C ALA A 48 5.17 0.04 -0.41
N THR A 49 5.02 0.99 -1.34
CA THR A 49 4.48 0.74 -2.68
C THR A 49 5.43 -0.09 -3.54
N ALA A 50 6.75 0.14 -3.45
CA ALA A 50 7.74 -0.71 -4.13
C ALA A 50 7.65 -2.17 -3.66
N LYS A 51 7.58 -2.39 -2.33
CA LYS A 51 7.39 -3.73 -1.75
C LYS A 51 6.07 -4.36 -2.19
N ALA A 52 4.97 -3.61 -2.15
CA ALA A 52 3.65 -4.10 -2.57
C ALA A 52 3.65 -4.52 -4.04
N THR A 53 4.34 -3.78 -4.92
CA THR A 53 4.48 -4.10 -6.34
C THR A 53 5.19 -5.44 -6.54
N LEU A 54 6.28 -5.71 -5.81
CA LEU A 54 6.95 -7.01 -5.81
C LEU A 54 6.01 -8.15 -5.38
N VAL A 55 5.21 -7.95 -4.33
CA VAL A 55 4.23 -8.95 -3.87
C VAL A 55 3.19 -9.22 -4.97
N VAL A 56 2.63 -8.18 -5.59
CA VAL A 56 1.59 -8.33 -6.62
C VAL A 56 2.13 -9.01 -7.88
N LEU A 57 3.31 -8.63 -8.38
CA LEU A 57 3.86 -9.23 -9.59
C LEU A 57 4.16 -10.72 -9.44
N PHE A 58 4.67 -11.14 -8.28
CA PHE A 58 5.18 -12.50 -8.10
C PHE A 58 4.30 -13.40 -7.23
N PHE A 59 3.87 -12.95 -6.04
CA PHE A 59 3.06 -13.78 -5.12
C PHE A 59 1.59 -13.84 -5.53
N MET A 60 1.03 -12.75 -6.06
CA MET A 60 -0.32 -12.79 -6.64
C MET A 60 -0.34 -13.35 -8.06
N HIS A 61 0.78 -13.88 -8.53
CA HIS A 61 0.91 -14.51 -9.85
C HIS A 61 0.47 -13.60 -11.01
N ALA A 62 0.53 -12.26 -10.84
CA ALA A 62 0.01 -11.33 -11.83
C ALA A 62 0.77 -11.38 -13.17
N ARG A 63 2.04 -11.84 -13.16
CA ARG A 63 2.87 -12.00 -14.37
C ARG A 63 2.77 -13.39 -15.01
N TYR A 64 2.55 -14.45 -14.23
CA TYR A 64 2.62 -15.83 -14.70
C TYR A 64 1.26 -16.55 -14.71
N GLY A 65 0.23 -15.95 -14.12
CA GLY A 65 -1.08 -16.53 -13.92
C GLY A 65 -2.16 -16.17 -14.92
N GLU A 66 -3.33 -16.76 -14.70
CA GLU A 66 -4.52 -16.55 -15.51
C GLU A 66 -4.88 -15.06 -15.65
N ARG A 67 -5.32 -14.67 -16.85
CA ARG A 67 -5.75 -13.30 -17.20
C ARG A 67 -6.80 -12.73 -16.23
N ARG A 68 -7.60 -13.58 -15.58
CA ARG A 68 -8.66 -13.19 -14.63
C ARG A 68 -8.10 -12.47 -13.40
N THR A 69 -7.00 -12.97 -12.83
CA THR A 69 -6.37 -12.40 -11.63
C THR A 69 -5.86 -10.99 -11.89
N ARG A 70 -5.32 -10.73 -13.09
CA ARG A 70 -4.84 -9.41 -13.48
C ARG A 70 -5.97 -8.37 -13.56
N LEU A 71 -7.16 -8.75 -14.04
CA LEU A 71 -8.32 -7.86 -14.09
C LEU A 71 -8.81 -7.48 -12.69
N VAL A 72 -8.88 -8.46 -11.78
CA VAL A 72 -9.28 -8.22 -10.38
C VAL A 72 -8.31 -7.27 -9.68
N ILE A 73 -7.00 -7.45 -9.87
CA ILE A 73 -5.98 -6.57 -9.30
C ILE A 73 -6.16 -5.12 -9.78
N VAL A 74 -6.37 -4.91 -11.08
CA VAL A 74 -6.61 -3.56 -11.64
C VAL A 74 -7.89 -2.96 -11.07
N CYS A 75 -8.97 -3.73 -10.99
CA CYS A 75 -10.24 -3.28 -10.43
C CYS A 75 -10.12 -2.92 -8.94
N ALA A 76 -9.38 -3.72 -8.16
CA ALA A 76 -9.11 -3.47 -6.75
C ALA A 76 -8.25 -2.20 -6.54
N LEU A 77 -7.20 -1.99 -7.37
CA LEU A 77 -6.38 -0.78 -7.31
C LEU A 77 -7.17 0.47 -7.71
N PHE A 78 -8.01 0.37 -8.74
CA PHE A 78 -8.91 1.44 -9.14
C PHE A 78 -9.90 1.80 -8.03
N TRP A 79 -10.52 0.78 -7.42
CA TRP A 79 -11.43 0.96 -6.28
C TRP A 79 -10.72 1.60 -5.08
N LEU A 80 -9.52 1.12 -4.73
CA LEU A 80 -8.69 1.68 -3.66
C LEU A 80 -8.36 3.16 -3.92
N ALA A 81 -8.02 3.51 -5.17
CA ALA A 81 -7.72 4.89 -5.54
C ALA A 81 -8.93 5.82 -5.33
N ILE A 82 -10.14 5.36 -5.69
CA ILE A 82 -11.38 6.11 -5.43
C ILE A 82 -11.59 6.30 -3.93
N MET A 83 -11.45 5.24 -3.14
CA MET A 83 -11.62 5.30 -1.68
C MET A 83 -10.61 6.25 -1.01
N LEU A 84 -9.34 6.23 -1.45
CA LEU A 84 -8.32 7.16 -0.95
C LEU A 84 -8.64 8.60 -1.35
N ALA A 85 -9.04 8.86 -2.60
CA ALA A 85 -9.38 10.20 -3.06
C ALA A 85 -10.56 10.79 -2.27
N LEU A 86 -11.62 10.00 -2.07
CA LEU A 86 -12.79 10.43 -1.27
C LEU A 86 -12.42 10.67 0.20
N THR A 87 -11.59 9.80 0.79
CA THR A 87 -11.14 9.95 2.18
C THR A 87 -10.31 11.22 2.37
N LEU A 88 -9.34 11.48 1.50
CA LEU A 88 -8.52 12.70 1.56
C LEU A 88 -9.37 13.95 1.38
N SER A 89 -10.36 13.92 0.49
CA SER A 89 -11.31 15.01 0.28
C SER A 89 -12.18 15.28 1.52
N ASP A 90 -12.65 14.22 2.21
CA ASP A 90 -13.40 14.36 3.48
C ASP A 90 -12.53 14.97 4.58
N TYR A 91 -11.29 14.48 4.74
CA TYR A 91 -10.35 15.02 5.73
C TYR A 91 -10.05 16.50 5.49
N GLN A 92 -9.90 16.91 4.23
CA GLN A 92 -9.60 18.31 3.89
C GLN A 92 -10.80 19.23 4.12
N THR A 93 -12.02 18.72 3.98
CA THR A 93 -13.27 19.49 4.14
C THR A 93 -13.73 19.57 5.60
N ARG A 94 -13.27 18.67 6.49
CA ARG A 94 -13.65 18.69 7.91
C ARG A 94 -13.07 19.90 8.64
N GLN A 95 -13.92 20.87 8.93
CA GLN A 95 -13.62 21.92 9.88
C GLN A 95 -13.45 21.34 11.30
N PRO A 96 -12.43 21.79 12.06
CA PRO A 96 -12.28 21.40 13.45
C PRO A 96 -13.53 21.79 14.24
N ARG A 97 -14.25 20.81 14.78
CA ARG A 97 -15.45 21.03 15.64
C ARG A 97 -15.15 21.95 16.85
N MET A 98 -13.87 22.09 17.21
CA MET A 98 -13.37 23.06 18.18
C MET A 98 -13.90 24.48 17.92
N SER A 99 -13.99 24.91 16.66
CA SER A 99 -14.53 26.24 16.32
C SER A 99 -15.98 26.41 16.79
N ARG A 100 -16.80 25.36 16.67
CA ARG A 100 -18.22 25.38 17.08
C ARG A 100 -18.39 25.36 18.60
N LEU A 101 -17.47 24.73 19.33
CA LEU A 101 -17.50 24.68 20.79
C LEU A 101 -17.08 26.02 21.39
N LEU A 102 -16.07 26.66 20.80
CA LEU A 102 -15.62 28.00 21.21
C LEU A 102 -16.68 29.07 20.91
N SER A 103 -17.32 29.03 19.73
CA SER A 103 -18.45 29.91 19.43
C SER A 103 -19.61 29.74 20.43
N ARG A 104 -19.94 28.49 20.79
CA ARG A 104 -21.01 28.22 21.77
C ARG A 104 -20.63 28.65 23.19
N ALA A 105 -19.41 28.35 23.63
CA ALA A 105 -18.94 28.76 24.96
C ALA A 105 -18.92 30.29 25.11
N ALA A 106 -18.54 31.03 24.06
CA ALA A 106 -18.61 32.48 24.02
C ALA A 106 -20.04 33.02 24.16
N HIS A 107 -21.06 32.30 23.65
CA HIS A 107 -22.47 32.67 23.81
C HIS A 107 -23.05 32.39 25.21
N TYR A 108 -22.45 31.50 26.01
CA TYR A 108 -22.90 31.23 27.38
C TYR A 108 -22.19 32.10 28.44
N ALA A 109 -21.15 32.82 28.05
CA ALA A 109 -20.35 33.67 28.94
C ALA A 109 -20.71 35.18 28.85
N ALA A 110 -21.79 35.51 28.13
CA ALA A 110 -22.35 36.86 27.98
C ALA A 110 -23.75 36.92 28.61
#